data_AF-A7SEJ7-F1
#
_entry.id   AF-A7SEJ7-F1
#
_cell.length_a   1.000
_cell.length_b   1.000
_cell.length_c   1.000
_cell.angle_alpha   90.00
_cell.angle_beta   90.00
_cell.angle_gamma   90.00
#
_symmetry.space_group_name_H-M   'P 1'
#
loop_
_entity.id
_entity.type
_entity.pdbx_description
1 polymer ?
#
loop_
_entity_poly.entity_id
_entity_poly.type
_entity_poly.pdbx_seq_one_letter_code
_entity_poly.pdbx_strand_id
1 'polypeptide(L)'
;AYVTLVMCGDEYSQGALALAWSLRQQDTKHELVVMATPDVSVRALRLLKKLYDRVLSISYIETKVNCRLRGKRYREENKWMNHIMTKARMLKLTEYSKIIWLDADMLVTENIDSLFD
;
A
#
# COMPACT_ATOMS: atom_id res chain seq x y z
N ALA A 1 8.25 3.73 10.42
CA ALA A 1 8.14 3.89 8.96
C ALA A 1 6.70 4.10 8.56
N TYR A 2 6.44 4.96 7.56
CA TYR A 2 5.13 5.03 6.91
C TYR A 2 5.04 3.92 5.87
N VAL A 3 3.94 3.16 5.89
CA VAL A 3 3.75 1.99 5.02
C VAL A 3 2.46 2.12 4.23
N THR A 4 2.53 1.84 2.93
CA THR A 4 1.34 1.74 2.06
C THR A 4 1.40 0.50 1.16
N LEU A 5 0.35 0.28 0.38
CA LEU A 5 0.21 -0.84 -0.55
C LEU A 5 -0.32 -0.41 -1.91
N VAL A 6 0.34 -0.90 -2.96
CA VAL A 6 -0.16 -0.88 -4.33
C VAL A 6 -0.41 -2.34 -4.73
N MET A 7 -1.67 -2.67 -5.04
CA MET A 7 -2.06 -4.01 -5.48
C MET A 7 -3.08 -3.96 -6.61
N CYS A 8 -3.28 -5.08 -7.28
CA CYS A 8 -4.23 -5.27 -8.38
C CYS A 8 -3.91 -4.38 -9.59
N GLY A 9 -2.64 -4.34 -9.98
CA GLY A 9 -2.13 -3.54 -11.09
C GLY A 9 -1.72 -2.12 -10.68
N ASP A 10 -1.76 -1.20 -11.65
CA ASP A 10 -1.13 0.12 -11.53
C ASP A 10 -2.05 1.22 -10.99
N GLU A 11 -3.35 0.98 -10.84
CA GLU A 11 -4.34 2.04 -10.56
C GLU A 11 -4.00 2.84 -9.29
N TYR A 12 -3.59 2.16 -8.22
CA TYR A 12 -3.22 2.79 -6.96
C TYR A 12 -1.80 3.40 -6.94
N SER A 13 -1.00 3.21 -8.00
CA SER A 13 0.36 3.76 -8.04
C SER A 13 0.38 5.29 -8.04
N GLN A 14 -0.62 5.93 -8.66
CA GLN A 14 -0.73 7.40 -8.68
C GLN A 14 -1.03 7.95 -7.29
N GLY A 15 -1.95 7.30 -6.57
CA GLY A 15 -2.26 7.65 -5.18
C GLY A 15 -1.06 7.47 -4.26
N ALA A 16 -0.35 6.34 -4.36
CA ALA A 16 0.87 6.12 -3.59
C ALA A 16 1.95 7.18 -3.90
N LEU A 17 2.13 7.59 -5.15
CA LEU A 17 3.04 8.68 -5.50
C LEU A 17 2.62 10.02 -4.88
N ALA A 18 1.32 10.35 -4.91
CA ALA A 18 0.79 11.55 -4.27
C ALA A 18 0.98 11.52 -2.74
N LEU A 19 0.71 10.39 -2.11
CA LEU A 19 0.93 10.16 -0.68
C LEU A 19 2.41 10.38 -0.32
N ALA A 20 3.33 9.71 -1.01
CA ALA A 20 4.76 9.86 -0.75
C ALA A 20 5.24 11.30 -0.96
N TRP A 21 4.80 11.94 -2.04
CA TRP A 21 5.11 13.34 -2.28
C TRP A 21 4.62 14.21 -1.12
N SER A 22 3.38 14.04 -0.68
CA SER A 22 2.81 14.83 0.41
C SER A 22 3.58 14.66 1.73
N LEU A 23 3.95 13.44 2.10
CA LEU A 23 4.81 13.17 3.25
C LEU A 23 6.19 13.85 3.15
N ARG A 24 6.83 13.81 1.97
CA ARG A 24 8.11 14.49 1.74
C ARG A 24 7.98 16.02 1.82
N GLN A 25 6.87 16.58 1.34
CA GLN A 25 6.60 18.02 1.45
C GLN A 25 6.41 18.48 2.91
N GLN A 26 6.00 17.57 3.79
CA GLN A 26 5.91 17.83 5.23
C GLN A 26 7.20 17.47 5.99
N ASP A 27 8.32 17.29 5.27
CA ASP A 27 9.65 17.01 5.84
C ASP A 27 9.68 15.81 6.82
N THR A 28 8.93 14.74 6.52
CA THR A 28 8.98 13.55 7.36
C THR A 28 10.40 12.98 7.43
N LYS A 29 10.82 12.63 8.65
CA LYS A 29 12.12 11.98 8.89
C LYS A 29 12.04 10.45 8.86
N HIS A 30 10.82 9.91 8.78
CA HIS A 30 10.61 8.47 8.80
C HIS A 30 10.67 7.88 7.41
N GLU A 31 11.18 6.66 7.34
CA GLU A 31 11.27 5.91 6.09
C GLU A 31 9.89 5.67 5.46
N LEU A 32 9.82 5.84 4.14
CA LEU A 32 8.65 5.58 3.32
C LEU A 32 8.78 4.22 2.66
N VAL A 33 7.84 3.32 2.96
CA VAL A 33 7.78 1.97 2.43
C VAL A 33 6.50 1.76 1.62
N VAL A 34 6.65 1.25 0.40
CA VAL A 34 5.52 0.76 -0.39
C VAL A 34 5.67 -0.73 -0.63
N MET A 35 4.64 -1.49 -0.27
CA MET A 35 4.48 -2.87 -0.69
C MET A 35 3.79 -2.89 -2.05
N ALA A 36 4.32 -3.66 -3.00
CA ALA A 36 3.79 -3.79 -4.35
C ALA A 36 3.60 -5.26 -4.73
N THR A 37 2.45 -5.61 -5.30
CA THR A 37 2.20 -6.96 -5.81
C THR A 37 2.87 -7.19 -7.17
N PRO A 38 3.06 -8.46 -7.62
CA PRO A 38 3.88 -8.76 -8.80
C PRO A 38 3.29 -8.26 -10.13
N ASP A 39 2.00 -7.97 -10.15
CA ASP A 39 1.23 -7.42 -11.27
C ASP A 39 1.34 -5.90 -11.40
N VAL A 40 2.01 -5.21 -10.48
CA VAL A 40 2.38 -3.80 -10.62
C VAL A 40 3.48 -3.68 -11.68
N SER A 41 3.30 -2.83 -12.67
CA SER A 41 4.19 -2.72 -13.81
C SER A 41 5.58 -2.21 -13.42
N VAL A 42 6.58 -2.63 -14.19
CA VAL A 42 7.97 -2.14 -14.04
C VAL A 42 8.04 -0.61 -14.14
N ARG A 43 7.17 0.00 -14.95
CA ARG A 43 7.08 1.46 -15.07
C ARG A 43 6.61 2.09 -13.77
N ALA A 44 5.52 1.58 -13.17
CA ALA A 44 5.01 2.06 -11.89
C ALA A 44 6.04 1.86 -10.77
N LEU A 45 6.66 0.68 -10.68
CA LEU A 45 7.72 0.40 -9.70
C LEU A 45 8.90 1.37 -9.82
N ARG A 46 9.31 1.73 -11.05
CA ARG A 46 10.39 2.71 -11.27
C ARG A 46 10.02 4.10 -10.78
N LEU A 47 8.75 4.51 -10.92
CA LEU A 47 8.29 5.80 -10.41
C LEU A 47 8.23 5.79 -8.88
N LEU A 48 7.70 4.72 -8.28
CA LEU A 48 7.63 4.57 -6.82
C LEU A 48 9.02 4.67 -6.17
N LYS A 49 10.03 4.03 -6.77
CA LYS A 49 11.44 4.08 -6.31
C LYS A 49 12.06 5.49 -6.31
N LYS A 50 11.42 6.49 -6.94
CA LYS A 50 11.91 7.88 -6.89
C LYS A 50 11.53 8.62 -5.60
N LEU A 51 10.46 8.20 -4.93
CA LEU A 51 9.92 8.89 -3.74
C LEU A 51 9.95 8.02 -2.48
N TYR A 52 9.71 6.71 -2.64
CA TYR A 52 9.79 5.74 -1.55
C TYR A 52 11.23 5.27 -1.34
N ASP A 53 11.63 5.15 -0.07
CA ASP A 53 12.95 4.62 0.31
C ASP A 53 13.03 3.12 0.03
N ARG A 54 11.93 2.38 0.29
CA ARG A 54 11.83 0.94 0.01
C ARG A 54 10.58 0.62 -0.78
N VAL A 55 10.79 -0.12 -1.88
CA VAL A 55 9.73 -0.74 -2.68
C VAL A 55 9.84 -2.25 -2.53
N LEU A 56 8.93 -2.84 -1.75
CA LEU A 56 8.94 -4.26 -1.41
C LEU A 56 7.99 -5.02 -2.33
N SER A 57 8.52 -5.97 -3.09
CA SER A 57 7.67 -6.91 -3.82
C SER A 57 7.09 -7.93 -2.84
N ILE A 58 5.76 -8.01 -2.77
CA ILE A 58 5.05 -8.95 -1.90
C ILE A 58 4.13 -9.87 -2.70
N SER A 59 3.95 -11.09 -2.21
CA SER A 59 2.93 -12.00 -2.73
C SER A 59 1.55 -11.66 -2.15
N TYR A 60 0.50 -11.82 -2.96
CA TYR A 60 -0.88 -11.79 -2.52
C TYR A 60 -1.13 -12.71 -1.31
N ILE A 61 -2.12 -12.35 -0.50
CA ILE A 61 -2.75 -13.27 0.45
C ILE A 61 -4.09 -13.69 -0.15
N GLU A 62 -4.16 -14.93 -0.64
CA GLU A 62 -5.42 -15.50 -1.12
C GLU A 62 -6.31 -15.86 0.06
N THR A 63 -7.42 -15.15 0.17
CA THR A 63 -8.48 -15.43 1.13
C THR A 63 -9.69 -15.85 0.32
N LYS A 64 -10.17 -17.08 0.53
CA LYS A 64 -11.45 -17.51 -0.03
C LYS A 64 -12.57 -16.80 0.72
N VAL A 65 -12.84 -15.55 0.35
CA VAL A 65 -13.94 -14.79 0.93
C VAL A 65 -15.23 -15.39 0.41
N ASN A 66 -15.85 -16.25 1.22
CA ASN A 66 -17.12 -16.86 0.89
C ASN A 66 -18.24 -15.85 1.16
N CYS A 67 -18.36 -14.83 0.30
CA CYS A 67 -19.49 -13.90 0.31
C CYS A 67 -20.75 -14.62 -0.20
N ARG A 68 -21.24 -15.60 0.56
CA ARG A 68 -22.50 -16.31 0.27
C ARG A 68 -23.68 -15.35 0.14
N LEU A 69 -23.59 -14.20 0.81
CA LEU A 69 -24.60 -13.14 0.82
C LEU A 69 -24.60 -12.23 -0.42
N ARG A 70 -23.62 -12.33 -1.33
CA ARG A 70 -23.53 -11.47 -2.53
C ARG A 70 -23.52 -12.33 -3.80
N GLY A 71 -24.33 -11.98 -4.80
CA GLY A 71 -24.58 -12.80 -6.00
C GLY A 71 -23.36 -13.07 -6.90
N LYS A 72 -23.50 -13.97 -7.91
CA LYS A 72 -22.40 -14.38 -8.81
C LYS A 72 -21.70 -13.20 -9.48
N ARG A 73 -22.48 -12.29 -10.10
CA ARG A 73 -21.96 -11.09 -10.77
C ARG A 73 -21.09 -10.22 -9.87
N TYR A 74 -21.54 -9.98 -8.64
CA TYR A 74 -20.77 -9.22 -7.64
C TYR A 74 -19.41 -9.87 -7.38
N ARG A 75 -19.35 -11.20 -7.27
CA ARG A 75 -18.09 -11.92 -7.03
C ARG A 75 -17.14 -11.89 -8.23
N GLU A 76 -17.68 -11.90 -9.45
CA GLU A 76 -16.89 -11.82 -10.68
C GLU A 76 -16.29 -10.42 -10.89
N GLU A 77 -17.06 -9.38 -10.56
CA GLU A 77 -16.62 -7.98 -10.63
C GLU A 77 -15.64 -7.62 -9.50
N ASN A 78 -15.72 -8.31 -8.34
CA ASN A 78 -14.92 -8.00 -7.15
C ASN A 78 -13.88 -9.08 -6.81
N LYS A 79 -13.17 -9.62 -7.81
CA LYS A 79 -12.11 -10.61 -7.59
C LYS A 79 -11.00 -10.12 -6.65
N TRP A 80 -10.75 -8.81 -6.62
CA TRP A 80 -9.81 -8.17 -5.69
C TRP A 80 -10.12 -8.48 -4.21
N MET A 81 -11.37 -8.78 -3.86
CA MET A 81 -11.74 -9.15 -2.49
C MET A 81 -11.07 -10.44 -2.01
N ASN A 82 -10.72 -11.35 -2.93
CA ASN A 82 -9.94 -12.53 -2.58
C ASN A 82 -8.52 -12.17 -2.10
N HIS A 83 -8.10 -10.93 -2.30
CA HIS A 83 -6.79 -10.41 -1.95
C HIS A 83 -6.84 -9.35 -0.84
N ILE A 84 -8.00 -9.09 -0.23
CA ILE A 84 -8.20 -8.02 0.76
C ILE A 84 -7.24 -8.10 1.96
N MET A 85 -6.84 -9.31 2.36
CA MET A 85 -5.92 -9.52 3.46
C MET A 85 -4.46 -9.23 3.10
N THR A 86 -4.13 -8.90 1.85
CA THR A 86 -2.74 -8.63 1.40
C THR A 86 -2.10 -7.48 2.17
N LYS A 87 -2.88 -6.49 2.61
CA LYS A 87 -2.44 -5.42 3.53
C LYS A 87 -1.79 -5.94 4.80
N ALA A 88 -2.23 -7.09 5.33
CA ALA A 88 -1.64 -7.72 6.52
C ALA A 88 -0.18 -8.18 6.33
N ARG A 89 0.35 -8.20 5.09
CA ARG A 89 1.79 -8.40 4.85
C ARG A 89 2.66 -7.38 5.57
N MET A 90 2.12 -6.20 5.90
CA MET A 90 2.80 -5.18 6.72
C MET A 90 3.26 -5.72 8.09
N LEU A 91 2.56 -6.70 8.66
CA LEU A 91 2.90 -7.30 9.96
C LEU A 91 4.19 -8.13 9.92
N LYS A 92 4.71 -8.43 8.72
CA LYS A 92 6.00 -9.10 8.55
C LYS A 92 7.19 -8.14 8.52
N LEU A 93 6.96 -6.82 8.56
CA LEU A 93 8.01 -5.81 8.56
C LEU A 93 8.60 -5.65 9.98
N THR A 94 9.13 -6.75 10.51
CA THR A 94 9.62 -6.87 11.90
C THR A 94 10.93 -6.12 12.14
N GLU A 95 11.57 -5.60 11.10
CA GLU A 95 12.70 -4.68 11.21
C GLU A 95 12.32 -3.31 11.79
N TYR A 96 11.02 -2.94 11.77
CA TYR A 96 10.52 -1.71 12.34
C TYR A 96 9.90 -1.96 13.72
N SER A 97 10.24 -1.10 14.69
CA SER A 97 9.61 -1.11 16.02
C SER A 97 8.16 -0.60 16.00
N LYS A 98 7.86 0.38 15.14
CA LYS A 98 6.53 0.98 14.92
C LYS A 98 6.36 1.33 13.45
N ILE A 99 5.19 1.00 12.90
CA ILE A 99 4.76 1.43 11.56
C ILE A 99 3.47 2.23 11.65
N ILE A 100 3.33 3.24 10.80
CA ILE A 100 2.07 3.94 10.57
C ILE A 100 1.59 3.55 9.18
N TRP A 101 0.41 2.92 9.13
CA TRP A 101 -0.21 2.55 7.87
C TRP A 101 -1.00 3.73 7.31
N LEU A 102 -0.80 4.03 6.02
CA LEU A 102 -1.61 4.98 5.27
C LEU A 102 -2.05 4.31 3.96
N ASP A 103 -3.36 4.35 3.68
CA ASP A 103 -3.88 3.85 2.41
C ASP A 103 -3.44 4.75 1.25
N ALA A 104 -3.28 4.19 0.05
CA ALA A 104 -2.73 4.91 -1.10
C ALA A 104 -3.64 6.05 -1.60
N ASP A 105 -4.88 6.11 -1.14
CA ASP A 105 -5.86 7.18 -1.42
C ASP A 105 -5.85 8.30 -0.36
N MET A 106 -4.88 8.30 0.57
CA MET A 106 -4.68 9.37 1.54
C MET A 106 -3.71 10.44 1.04
N LEU A 107 -3.90 11.66 1.54
CA LEU A 107 -3.00 12.80 1.33
C LEU A 107 -2.68 13.44 2.67
N VAL A 108 -1.40 13.69 2.94
CA VAL A 108 -0.94 14.29 4.19
C VAL A 108 -0.76 15.79 4.00
N THR A 109 -1.51 16.60 4.75
CA THR A 109 -1.50 18.07 4.61
C THR A 109 -0.58 18.77 5.60
N GLU A 110 -0.21 18.11 6.70
CA GLU A 110 0.66 18.61 7.76
C GLU A 110 1.58 17.48 8.25
N ASN A 111 2.70 17.82 8.89
CA ASN A 111 3.59 16.80 9.46
C ASN A 111 2.87 16.00 10.56
N ILE A 112 2.86 14.68 10.40
CA ILE A 112 2.20 13.72 11.29
C ILE A 112 3.21 12.77 11.96
N ASP A 113 4.48 13.17 12.05
CA ASP A 113 5.55 12.33 12.63
C ASP A 113 5.31 12.06 14.12
N SER A 114 4.54 12.92 14.81
CA SER A 114 4.12 12.72 16.21
C SER A 114 3.31 11.43 16.44
N LEU A 115 2.76 10.82 15.39
CA LEU A 115 2.14 9.48 15.49
C LEU A 115 3.14 8.37 15.84
N PHE A 116 4.45 8.62 15.68
CA PHE A 116 5.49 7.68 16.06
C PHE A 116 5.90 7.75 17.53
N ASP A 117 5.49 8.78 18.26
CA ASP A 117 5.65 8.85 19.72
C ASP A 117 4.68 7.87 20.42
#